data_AF-A0A2H0RPJ6-F1
#
_entry.id   AF-A0A2H0RPJ6-F1
#
_cell.length_a   1.000
_cell.length_b   1.000
_cell.length_c   1.000
_cell.angle_alpha   90.00
_cell.angle_beta   90.00
_cell.angle_gamma   90.00
#
_symmetry.space_group_name_H-M   'P 1'
#
loop_
_entity.id
_entity.type
_entity.pdbx_description
1 polymer ?
#
loop_
_entity_poly.entity_id
_entity_poly.type
_entity_poly.pdbx_seq_one_letter_code
_entity_poly.pdbx_strand_id
1 'polypeptide(L)'
;MNSSTRLLRVTLAFTFVVTIFFAYVMLIDLGTFMDIYALQVLDPMHRYLVMIMGGTLLTLAIGMGLAFLQPVKYASIVLLIVLYHFARFIVDVVLLAQGALSVSILLPEMAYFLIISIALVRSFPVQEKNKNIPPAPEKAPPAPSAI
;
A
#
# COMPACT_ATOMS: atom_id res chain seq x y z
N MET A 1 -17.50 -10.43 12.23
CA MET A 1 -16.38 -9.80 11.48
C MET A 1 -16.45 -8.30 11.74
N ASN A 2 -15.44 -7.71 12.38
CA ASN A 2 -15.48 -6.30 12.79
C ASN A 2 -15.52 -5.37 11.57
N SER A 3 -16.18 -4.22 11.71
CA SER A 3 -16.29 -3.20 10.64
C SER A 3 -14.92 -2.81 10.08
N SER A 4 -13.91 -2.63 10.94
CA SER A 4 -12.54 -2.28 10.55
C SER A 4 -11.86 -3.34 9.68
N THR A 5 -12.07 -4.63 9.97
CA THR A 5 -11.52 -5.74 9.17
C THR A 5 -12.18 -5.83 7.80
N ARG A 6 -13.48 -5.50 7.70
CA ARG A 6 -14.20 -5.43 6.42
C ARG A 6 -13.71 -4.25 5.58
N LEU A 7 -13.57 -3.07 6.19
CA LEU A 7 -13.05 -1.88 5.52
C LEU A 7 -11.63 -2.13 4.98
N LEU A 8 -10.75 -2.72 5.79
CA LEU A 8 -9.39 -3.09 5.36
C LEU A 8 -9.40 -4.00 4.13
N ARG A 9 -10.24 -5.04 4.13
CA ARG A 9 -10.35 -5.98 3.01
C ARG A 9 -10.87 -5.29 1.74
N VAL A 10 -11.87 -4.42 1.86
CA VAL A 10 -12.40 -3.66 0.72
C VAL A 10 -11.33 -2.74 0.15
N THR A 11 -10.64 -1.97 1.01
CA THR A 11 -9.54 -1.10 0.58
C THR A 11 -8.44 -1.90 -0.10
N LEU A 12 -8.01 -3.03 0.49
CA LEU A 12 -6.98 -3.91 -0.09
C LEU A 12 -7.40 -4.49 -1.43
N ALA A 13 -8.66 -4.92 -1.59
CA ALA A 13 -9.18 -5.46 -2.84
C ALA A 13 -9.23 -4.39 -3.93
N PHE A 14 -9.69 -3.18 -3.59
CA PHE A 14 -9.71 -2.06 -4.52
C PHE A 14 -8.30 -1.66 -4.95
N THR A 15 -7.37 -1.49 -3.99
CA THR A 15 -5.97 -1.17 -4.31
C THR A 15 -5.30 -2.27 -5.09
N PHE A 16 -5.64 -3.54 -4.83
CA PHE A 16 -5.13 -4.68 -5.59
C PHE A 16 -5.50 -4.60 -7.07
N VAL A 17 -6.78 -4.34 -7.37
CA VAL A 17 -7.26 -4.19 -8.76
C VAL A 17 -6.56 -3.04 -9.47
N VAL A 18 -6.48 -1.87 -8.82
CA VAL A 18 -5.80 -0.69 -9.39
C VAL A 18 -4.31 -0.99 -9.62
N THR A 19 -3.64 -1.62 -8.66
CA THR A 19 -2.21 -1.95 -8.76
C THR A 19 -1.94 -2.95 -9.87
N ILE A 20 -2.78 -3.98 -10.03
CA ILE A 20 -2.69 -4.93 -11.15
C ILE A 20 -2.89 -4.23 -12.49
N PHE A 21 -3.88 -3.34 -12.58
CA PHE A 21 -4.13 -2.59 -13.81
C PHE A 21 -2.88 -1.78 -14.22
N PHE A 22 -2.30 -1.02 -13.30
CA PHE A 22 -1.08 -0.27 -13.59
C PHE A 22 0.13 -1.16 -13.87
N ALA A 23 0.27 -2.30 -13.17
CA ALA A 23 1.33 -3.27 -13.47
C ALA A 23 1.19 -3.83 -14.89
N TYR A 24 -0.03 -4.17 -15.31
CA TYR A 24 -0.34 -4.63 -16.65
C TYR A 24 0.01 -3.57 -17.70
N VAL A 25 -0.46 -2.34 -17.52
CA VAL A 25 -0.19 -1.23 -18.42
C VAL A 25 1.31 -0.94 -18.53
N MET A 26 2.06 -0.96 -17.42
CA MET A 26 3.52 -0.73 -17.46
C MET A 26 4.34 -1.88 -18.04
N LEU A 27 3.88 -3.13 -17.95
CA LEU A 27 4.62 -4.31 -18.41
C LEU A 27 4.29 -4.71 -19.84
N ILE A 28 3.01 -4.59 -20.23
CA ILE A 28 2.48 -5.17 -21.47
C ILE A 28 2.05 -4.06 -22.43
N ASP A 29 1.26 -3.10 -21.96
CA ASP A 29 0.67 -2.05 -22.79
C ASP A 29 1.20 -0.65 -22.46
N LEU A 30 2.49 -0.46 -22.75
CA LEU A 30 3.17 0.80 -22.46
C LEU A 30 2.62 1.99 -23.25
N GLY A 31 1.91 1.75 -24.37
CA GLY A 31 1.24 2.79 -25.14
C GLY A 31 0.18 3.49 -24.30
N THR A 32 -0.70 2.71 -23.67
CA THR A 32 -1.72 3.23 -22.74
C THR A 32 -1.08 4.00 -21.58
N PHE A 33 0.08 3.57 -21.06
CA PHE A 33 0.80 4.33 -20.02
C PHE A 33 1.21 5.71 -20.52
N MET A 34 1.81 5.79 -21.71
CA MET A 34 2.25 7.04 -22.29
C MET A 34 1.09 7.99 -22.56
N ASP A 35 -0.05 7.45 -23.04
CA ASP A 35 -1.24 8.24 -23.34
C ASP A 35 -1.86 8.85 -22.06
N ILE A 36 -1.95 8.08 -20.97
CA ILE A 36 -2.50 8.54 -19.68
C ILE A 36 -1.68 9.71 -19.13
N TYR A 37 -0.35 9.62 -19.21
CA TYR A 37 0.56 10.63 -18.67
C TYR A 37 0.98 11.70 -19.70
N ALA A 38 0.40 11.67 -20.91
CA ALA A 38 0.76 12.52 -22.03
C ALA A 38 2.28 12.59 -22.29
N LEU A 39 2.97 11.46 -22.13
CA LEU A 39 4.41 11.36 -22.26
C LEU A 39 4.84 11.24 -23.72
N GLN A 40 5.99 11.83 -24.04
CA GLN A 40 6.65 11.61 -25.32
C GLN A 40 7.21 10.19 -25.43
N VAL A 41 7.61 9.80 -26.64
CA VAL A 41 8.20 8.48 -26.91
C VAL A 41 9.34 8.18 -25.94
N LEU A 42 9.15 7.14 -25.14
CA LEU A 42 10.14 6.67 -24.18
C LEU A 42 11.34 6.07 -24.92
N ASP A 43 12.54 6.58 -24.63
CA ASP A 43 13.76 5.90 -25.05
C ASP A 43 13.91 4.52 -24.38
N PRO A 44 14.82 3.65 -24.87
CA PRO A 44 14.97 2.30 -24.34
C PRO A 44 15.27 2.24 -22.83
N MET A 45 15.96 3.23 -22.27
CA MET A 45 16.28 3.27 -20.85
C MET A 45 15.04 3.57 -20.02
N HIS A 46 14.27 4.60 -20.39
CA HIS A 46 13.03 4.92 -19.68
C HIS A 46 12.01 3.79 -19.80
N ARG A 47 11.91 3.14 -20.97
CA ARG A 47 11.08 1.95 -21.15
C ARG A 47 11.46 0.84 -20.18
N TYR A 48 12.76 0.55 -20.04
CA TYR A 48 13.24 -0.46 -19.10
C TYR A 48 12.89 -0.12 -17.65
N LEU A 49 13.07 1.15 -17.24
CA LEU A 49 12.70 1.62 -15.90
C LEU A 49 11.19 1.50 -15.63
N VAL A 50 10.34 1.86 -16.59
CA VAL A 50 8.88 1.72 -16.45
C VAL A 50 8.49 0.24 -16.30
N MET A 51 9.13 -0.65 -17.06
CA MET A 51 8.89 -2.10 -16.91
C MET A 51 9.33 -2.62 -15.53
N ILE A 52 10.47 -2.16 -14.99
CA ILE A 52 10.89 -2.48 -13.62
C ILE A 52 9.84 -2.00 -12.60
N MET A 53 9.34 -0.77 -12.77
CA MET A 53 8.25 -0.26 -11.92
C MET A 53 7.00 -1.13 -12.01
N GLY A 54 6.62 -1.56 -13.22
CA GLY A 54 5.53 -2.50 -13.45
C GLY A 54 5.71 -3.84 -12.74
N GLY A 55 6.92 -4.42 -12.79
CA GLY A 55 7.24 -5.65 -12.07
C GLY A 55 7.20 -5.48 -10.54
N THR A 56 7.61 -4.32 -10.05
CA THR A 56 7.54 -3.97 -8.63
C THR A 56 6.07 -3.83 -8.18
N LEU A 57 5.22 -3.18 -8.98
CA LEU A 57 3.79 -3.09 -8.75
C LEU A 57 3.13 -4.48 -8.73
N LEU A 58 3.49 -5.36 -9.66
CA LEU A 58 2.97 -6.73 -9.69
C LEU A 58 3.33 -7.50 -8.41
N THR A 59 4.57 -7.36 -7.94
CA THR A 59 5.03 -7.98 -6.69
C THR A 59 4.24 -7.45 -5.48
N LEU A 60 3.99 -6.14 -5.44
CA LEU A 60 3.16 -5.52 -4.40
C LEU A 60 1.70 -5.98 -4.48
N ALA A 61 1.15 -6.15 -5.68
CA ALA A 61 -0.19 -6.66 -5.88
C ALA A 61 -0.34 -8.08 -5.32
N ILE A 62 0.63 -8.96 -5.56
CA ILE A 62 0.64 -10.31 -4.94
C ILE A 62 0.62 -10.19 -3.41
N GLY A 63 1.45 -9.28 -2.85
CA GLY A 63 1.44 -8.98 -1.42
C GLY A 63 0.08 -8.50 -0.89
N MET A 64 -0.60 -7.61 -1.62
CA MET A 64 -1.96 -7.15 -1.32
C MET A 64 -2.96 -8.30 -1.33
N GLY A 65 -2.88 -9.21 -2.30
CA GLY A 65 -3.73 -10.40 -2.38
C GLY A 65 -3.55 -11.33 -1.17
N LEU A 66 -2.31 -11.55 -0.73
CA LEU A 66 -2.02 -12.33 0.49
C LEU A 66 -2.54 -11.63 1.75
N ALA A 67 -2.33 -10.31 1.86
CA ALA A 67 -2.80 -9.51 2.97
C ALA A 67 -4.34 -9.44 3.02
N PHE A 68 -5.02 -9.49 1.88
CA PHE A 68 -6.47 -9.57 1.80
C PHE A 68 -7.01 -10.86 2.43
N LEU A 69 -6.34 -12.00 2.19
CA LEU A 69 -6.72 -13.30 2.77
C LEU A 69 -6.49 -13.34 4.28
N GLN A 70 -5.32 -12.90 4.75
CA GLN A 70 -4.91 -12.96 6.16
C GLN A 70 -4.26 -11.66 6.65
N PRO A 71 -5.03 -10.58 6.88
CA PRO A 71 -4.48 -9.25 7.17
C PRO A 71 -3.66 -9.17 8.46
N VAL A 72 -4.02 -9.96 9.48
CA VAL A 72 -3.32 -9.97 10.78
C VAL A 72 -1.95 -10.64 10.67
N LYS A 73 -1.86 -11.74 9.91
CA LYS A 73 -0.60 -12.47 9.69
C LYS A 73 0.37 -11.66 8.84
N TYR A 74 -0.15 -10.94 7.86
CA TYR A 74 0.63 -10.16 6.90
C TYR A 74 0.60 -8.65 7.20
N ALA A 75 0.50 -8.26 8.48
CA ALA A 75 0.45 -6.86 8.89
C ALA A 75 1.66 -6.04 8.39
N SER A 76 2.85 -6.65 8.32
CA SER A 76 4.05 -6.01 7.75
C SER A 76 3.90 -5.70 6.27
N ILE A 77 3.19 -6.54 5.51
CA ILE A 77 2.90 -6.28 4.10
C ILE A 77 1.94 -5.09 3.97
N VAL A 78 0.91 -5.04 4.81
CA VAL A 78 -0.01 -3.88 4.86
C VAL A 78 0.75 -2.59 5.16
N LEU A 79 1.70 -2.62 6.10
CA LEU A 79 2.55 -1.47 6.40
C LEU A 79 3.40 -1.06 5.20
N LEU A 80 3.98 -2.02 4.50
CA LEU A 80 4.76 -1.77 3.28
C LEU A 80 3.90 -1.15 2.17
N ILE A 81 2.64 -1.59 2.03
CA ILE A 81 1.68 -1.02 1.07
C ILE A 81 1.35 0.43 1.43
N VAL A 82 1.14 0.73 2.72
CA VAL A 82 0.92 2.11 3.20
C VAL A 82 2.12 2.98 2.85
N LEU A 83 3.33 2.51 3.18
CA LEU A 83 4.57 3.26 2.92
C LEU A 83 4.75 3.51 1.42
N TYR A 84 4.44 2.51 0.59
CA TYR A 84 4.50 2.65 -0.88
C TYR A 84 3.55 3.72 -1.41
N HIS A 85 2.27 3.71 -1.00
CA HIS A 85 1.29 4.70 -1.46
C HIS A 85 1.65 6.11 -0.96
N PHE A 86 2.17 6.22 0.26
CA PHE A 86 2.64 7.49 0.78
C PHE A 86 3.89 8.00 0.03
N ALA A 87 4.84 7.12 -0.30
CA ALA A 87 6.00 7.49 -1.09
C ALA A 87 5.61 7.98 -2.50
N ARG A 88 4.65 7.31 -3.15
CA ARG A 88 4.06 7.75 -4.43
C ARG A 88 3.46 9.15 -4.33
N PHE A 89 2.67 9.41 -3.29
CA PHE A 89 2.13 10.75 -3.03
C PHE A 89 3.24 11.81 -2.91
N ILE A 90 4.34 11.52 -2.22
CA ILE A 90 5.48 12.45 -2.13
C ILE A 90 6.14 12.67 -3.49
N VAL A 91 6.28 11.64 -4.32
CA VAL A 91 6.79 11.79 -5.69
C VAL A 91 5.91 12.75 -6.49
N ASP A 92 4.59 12.62 -6.41
CA ASP A 92 3.66 13.52 -7.11
C ASP A 92 3.79 14.97 -6.63
N VAL A 93 3.97 15.19 -5.32
CA VAL A 93 4.25 16.53 -4.76
C VAL A 93 5.54 17.11 -5.34
N VAL A 94 6.59 16.29 -5.46
CA VAL A 94 7.88 16.71 -6.02
C VAL A 94 7.73 17.04 -7.51
N LEU A 95 7.02 16.21 -8.28
CA LEU A 95 6.77 16.45 -9.71
C LEU A 95 5.94 17.71 -9.94
N LEU A 96 4.95 17.96 -9.07
CA LEU A 96 4.16 19.18 -9.09
C LEU A 96 5.02 20.42 -8.81
N ALA A 97 5.89 20.35 -7.80
CA ALA A 97 6.79 21.44 -7.44
C ALA A 97 7.82 21.75 -8.55
N GLN A 98 8.21 20.74 -9.33
CA GLN A 98 9.09 20.90 -10.49
C GLN A 98 8.36 21.40 -11.75
N GLY A 99 7.02 21.40 -11.77
CA GLY A 99 6.23 21.72 -12.96
C GLY A 99 6.43 20.69 -14.09
N ALA A 100 6.85 19.46 -13.77
CA ALA A 100 7.19 18.42 -14.74
C ALA A 100 5.95 17.75 -15.38
N LEU A 101 4.81 17.77 -14.68
CA LEU A 101 3.54 17.23 -15.14
C LEU A 101 2.40 18.21 -14.86
N SER A 102 1.34 18.11 -15.66
CA SER A 102 0.15 18.94 -15.49
C SER A 102 -0.54 18.67 -14.15
N VAL A 103 -0.98 19.74 -13.50
CA VAL A 103 -1.82 19.68 -12.28
C VAL A 103 -3.07 18.83 -12.51
N SER A 104 -3.65 18.86 -13.72
CA SER A 104 -4.84 18.09 -14.06
C SER A 104 -4.62 16.58 -14.03
N ILE A 105 -3.36 16.12 -14.18
CA ILE A 105 -2.97 14.72 -14.13
C ILE A 105 -2.56 14.34 -12.70
N LEU A 106 -1.75 15.18 -12.04
CA LEU A 106 -1.21 14.89 -10.71
C LEU A 106 -2.25 14.98 -9.59
N LEU A 107 -3.17 15.96 -9.63
CA LEU A 107 -4.10 16.19 -8.52
C LEU A 107 -5.03 14.99 -8.25
N PRO A 108 -5.62 14.33 -9.27
CA PRO A 108 -6.39 13.10 -9.07
C PRO A 108 -5.57 11.96 -8.45
N GLU A 109 -4.31 11.78 -8.88
CA GLU A 109 -3.41 10.75 -8.35
C GLU A 109 -3.06 11.01 -6.89
N MET A 110 -2.68 12.25 -6.56
CA MET A 110 -2.40 12.68 -5.20
C MET A 110 -3.60 12.44 -4.28
N ALA A 111 -4.81 12.81 -4.73
CA ALA A 111 -6.03 12.59 -3.97
C ALA A 111 -6.28 11.09 -3.74
N TYR A 112 -6.12 10.27 -4.77
CA TYR A 112 -6.21 8.81 -4.66
C TYR A 112 -5.23 8.25 -3.62
N PHE A 113 -3.93 8.58 -3.74
CA PHE A 113 -2.91 8.04 -2.84
C PHE A 113 -3.12 8.49 -1.39
N LEU A 114 -3.57 9.73 -1.18
CA LEU A 114 -3.87 10.24 0.16
C LEU A 114 -5.07 9.52 0.78
N ILE A 115 -6.18 9.37 0.04
CA ILE A 115 -7.39 8.70 0.52
C ILE A 115 -7.09 7.25 0.88
N ILE A 116 -6.37 6.53 0.02
CA ILE A 116 -5.99 5.14 0.27
C ILE A 116 -5.06 5.01 1.47
N SER A 117 -4.05 5.90 1.58
CA SER A 117 -3.13 5.89 2.72
C SER A 117 -3.88 6.09 4.04
N ILE A 118 -4.79 7.06 4.09
CA ILE A 118 -5.65 7.30 5.27
C ILE A 118 -6.51 6.07 5.56
N ALA A 119 -7.16 5.49 4.55
CA ALA A 119 -8.03 4.33 4.72
C ALA A 119 -7.27 3.11 5.25
N LEU A 120 -6.07 2.84 4.75
CA LEU A 120 -5.22 1.74 5.19
C LEU A 120 -4.69 1.95 6.61
N VAL A 121 -4.23 3.16 6.95
CA VAL A 121 -3.77 3.50 8.31
C VAL A 121 -4.90 3.37 9.32
N ARG A 122 -6.08 3.90 8.99
CA ARG A 122 -7.25 3.88 9.89
C ARG A 122 -7.80 2.46 10.10
N SER A 123 -7.60 1.58 9.13
CA SER A 123 -8.06 0.19 9.17
C SER A 123 -6.96 -0.79 9.59
N PHE A 124 -5.79 -0.30 9.99
CA PHE A 124 -4.64 -1.14 10.29
C PHE A 124 -4.92 -2.07 11.48
N PRO A 125 -4.59 -3.38 11.41
CA PRO A 125 -4.99 -4.38 12.40
C PRO A 125 -4.21 -4.36 13.74
N VAL A 126 -3.77 -3.19 14.23
CA VAL A 126 -2.98 -3.09 15.50
C VAL A 126 -3.74 -3.72 16.68
N GLN A 127 -5.07 -3.53 16.71
CA GLN A 127 -5.91 -3.89 17.87
C GLN A 127 -6.17 -5.40 18.00
N GLU A 128 -6.13 -6.17 16.91
CA GLU A 128 -6.39 -7.62 16.96
C GLU A 128 -5.18 -8.40 17.47
N LYS A 129 -3.94 -7.92 17.23
CA LYS A 129 -2.72 -8.60 17.70
C LYS A 129 -2.57 -8.57 19.23
N ASN A 130 -3.01 -7.49 19.88
CA ASN A 130 -2.95 -7.36 21.34
C ASN A 130 -3.97 -8.21 22.09
N LYS A 131 -5.02 -8.73 21.42
CA LYS A 131 -6.05 -9.56 22.08
C LYS A 131 -5.59 -11.01 22.33
N ASN A 132 -4.50 -11.44 21.69
CA ASN A 132 -3.95 -12.79 21.81
C ASN A 132 -2.72 -12.87 22.73
N ILE A 133 -2.39 -11.80 23.48
CA ILE A 133 -1.36 -11.86 24.50
C ILE A 133 -2.04 -12.39 25.78
N PRO A 134 -1.69 -13.58 26.27
CA PRO A 134 -2.21 -14.06 27.55
C PRO A 134 -1.87 -13.04 28.64
N PRO A 135 -2.78 -12.72 29.58
CA PRO A 135 -2.46 -11.85 30.70
C PRO A 135 -1.20 -12.40 31.38
N ALA A 136 -0.21 -11.54 31.60
CA ALA A 136 1.02 -11.91 32.28
C ALA A 136 0.64 -12.60 33.61
N PRO A 137 1.29 -13.72 33.99
CA PRO A 137 0.98 -14.39 35.23
C PRO A 137 1.14 -13.40 36.38
N GLU A 138 0.02 -13.14 37.07
CA GLU A 138 -0.04 -12.35 38.28
C GLU A 138 1.02 -12.89 39.23
N LYS A 139 2.01 -12.05 39.59
CA LYS A 139 3.11 -12.45 40.47
C LYS A 139 2.51 -13.10 41.71
N ALA A 140 2.76 -14.40 41.88
CA ALA A 140 2.35 -15.13 43.06
C ALA A 140 2.83 -14.36 44.31
N PRO A 141 1.97 -14.17 45.32
CA PRO A 141 2.36 -13.45 46.53
C PRO A 141 3.59 -14.12 47.16
N PRO A 142 4.52 -13.33 47.73
CA PRO A 142 5.76 -13.87 48.28
C PRO A 142 5.43 -14.91 49.36
N ALA A 143 6.10 -16.06 49.29
CA ALA A 143 5.96 -17.12 50.27
C ALA A 143 6.22 -16.57 51.68
N PRO A 144 5.41 -16.97 52.70
CA PRO A 144 5.63 -16.51 54.06
C PRO A 144 7.01 -16.98 54.53
N SER A 145 7.81 -16.03 55.00
CA SER A 145 9.11 -16.28 55.61
C SER A 145 8.91 -17.20 56.82
N ALA A 146 9.46 -18.42 56.76
CA ALA A 146 9.55 -19.29 57.92
C ALA A 146 10.49 -18.64 58.95
N ILE A 147 9.96 -18.40 60.15
CA ILE A 147 10.70 -18.07 61.38
C ILE A 147 11.03 -19.38 62.08
#